data_AF-A0A3D5CFG1-F1
#
_entry.id   AF-A0A3D5CFG1-F1
#
_cell.length_a   1.000
_cell.length_b   1.000
_cell.length_c   1.000
_cell.angle_alpha   90.00
_cell.angle_beta   90.00
_cell.angle_gamma   90.00
#
_symmetry.space_group_name_H-M   'P 1'
#
loop_
_entity.id
_entity.type
_entity.pdbx_description
1 polymer ?
#
loop_
_entity_poly.entity_id
_entity_poly.type
_entity_poly.pdbx_seq_one_letter_code
_entity_poly.pdbx_strand_id
1 'polypeptide(L)' 'LDLAYPGAGVCFEYEGEHHLRDPEQWARDIRRHEMLVERGWRIVRVTKDDLYRHREELFTRIRLALAARD' A
#
# COMPACT_ATOMS: atom_id res chain seq x y z
N LEU A 1 -0.20 7.64 -0.55
CA LEU A 1 -1.31 7.05 -1.33
C LEU A 1 -1.20 7.51 -2.77
N ASP A 2 -0.85 6.59 -3.64
CA ASP A 2 -0.63 6.86 -5.06
C ASP A 2 -1.85 6.45 -5.90
N LEU A 3 -2.59 5.43 -5.44
CA LEU A 3 -3.81 4.96 -6.07
C LEU A 3 -4.80 4.43 -5.03
N ALA A 4 -6.10 4.74 -5.18
CA ALA A 4 -7.16 4.20 -4.35
C ALA A 4 -8.26 3.57 -5.21
N TYR A 5 -8.86 2.51 -4.68
CA TYR A 5 -10.05 1.89 -5.24
C TYR A 5 -11.17 1.85 -4.16
N PRO A 6 -11.92 2.95 -4.01
CA PRO A 6 -12.88 3.11 -2.91
C PRO A 6 -13.98 2.06 -2.86
N GLY A 7 -14.44 1.56 -4.01
CA GLY A 7 -15.48 0.53 -4.08
C GLY A 7 -15.08 -0.82 -3.45
N ALA A 8 -13.77 -1.03 -3.22
CA ALA A 8 -13.25 -2.21 -2.53
C ALA A 8 -12.55 -1.87 -1.20
N GLY A 9 -12.49 -0.59 -0.79
CA GLY A 9 -11.72 -0.18 0.39
C GLY A 9 -10.23 -0.51 0.29
N VAL A 10 -9.66 -0.55 -0.93
CA VAL A 10 -8.23 -0.88 -1.15
C VAL A 10 -7.47 0.35 -1.64
N CYS A 11 -6.25 0.53 -1.16
CA CYS A 11 -5.32 1.52 -1.72
C CYS A 11 -3.91 0.96 -1.90
N PHE A 12 -3.13 1.66 -2.71
CA PHE A 12 -1.78 1.27 -3.10
C PHE A 12 -0.79 2.41 -2.81
N GLU A 13 0.37 2.04 -2.29
CA GLU A 13 1.46 2.96 -1.98
C GLU A 13 2.76 2.40 -2.53
N TYR A 14 3.48 3.19 -3.32
CA TYR A 14 4.79 2.85 -3.83
C TYR A 14 5.87 3.24 -2.83
N GLU A 15 6.67 2.25 -2.42
CA GLU A 15 7.77 2.41 -1.49
C GLU A 15 9.08 2.59 -2.25
N GLY A 16 9.39 3.83 -2.59
CA GLY A 16 10.68 4.22 -3.15
C GLY A 16 11.74 4.48 -2.07
N GLU A 17 13.02 4.28 -2.41
CA GLU A 17 14.17 4.54 -1.50
C GLU A 17 14.22 5.98 -0.94
N HIS A 18 13.55 6.92 -1.59
CA HIS A 18 13.45 8.31 -1.12
C HIS A 18 12.63 8.45 0.17
N HIS A 19 11.67 7.58 0.46
CA HIS A 19 10.88 7.64 1.69
C HIS A 19 11.69 7.31 2.95
N LEU A 20 12.78 6.56 2.81
CA LEU A 20 13.59 6.09 3.94
C LEU A 20 14.55 7.15 4.50
N ARG A 21 14.72 8.29 3.81
CA ARG A 21 15.75 9.29 4.15
C ARG A 21 15.21 10.52 4.88
N ASP A 22 13.89 10.65 5.02
CA ASP A 22 13.23 11.78 5.67
C ASP A 22 12.39 11.29 6.88
N PRO A 23 12.86 11.53 8.12
CA PRO A 23 12.15 11.12 9.33
C PRO A 23 10.75 11.74 9.50
N GLU A 24 10.52 12.96 8.99
CA GLU A 24 9.21 13.62 9.10
C GLU A 24 8.21 12.98 8.14
N GLN A 25 8.66 12.72 6.92
CA GLN A 25 7.91 11.96 5.93
C GLN A 25 7.55 10.56 6.47
N TRP A 26 8.53 9.85 7.04
CA TRP A 26 8.33 8.53 7.63
C TRP A 26 7.26 8.53 8.72
N ALA A 27 7.34 9.47 9.66
CA ALA A 27 6.36 9.59 10.74
C ALA A 27 4.96 9.93 10.21
N ARG A 28 4.87 10.74 9.14
CA ARG A 28 3.59 11.06 8.47
C ARG A 28 2.99 9.84 7.78
N ASP A 29 3.82 9.00 7.16
CA ASP A 29 3.37 7.81 6.44
C ASP A 29 2.85 6.75 7.41
N ILE A 30 3.49 6.57 8.57
CA ILE A 30 2.96 5.72 9.66
C ILE A 30 1.57 6.20 10.10
N ARG A 31 1.41 7.49 10.44
CA ARG A 31 0.10 8.02 10.89
C ARG A 31 -0.98 7.88 9.82
N ARG A 32 -0.62 8.06 8.54
CA ARG A 32 -1.57 7.85 7.44
C ARG A 32 -1.96 6.39 7.32
N HIS A 33 -1.01 5.48 7.43
CA HIS A 33 -1.24 4.05 7.38
C HIS A 33 -2.21 3.61 8.48
N GLU A 34 -1.95 3.99 9.74
CA GLU A 34 -2.81 3.68 10.88
C GLU A 34 -4.24 4.20 10.67
N MET A 35 -4.39 5.47 10.27
CA MET A 35 -5.70 6.07 9.99
C MET A 35 -6.47 5.33 8.88
N LEU A 36 -5.79 4.86 7.84
CA LEU A 36 -6.42 4.11 6.76
C LEU A 36 -6.89 2.73 7.25
N VAL A 37 -6.05 2.02 8.00
CA VAL A 37 -6.39 0.73 8.60
C VAL A 37 -7.59 0.86 9.54
N GLU A 38 -7.61 1.87 10.41
CA GLU A 38 -8.73 2.15 11.33
C GLU A 38 -10.05 2.41 10.59
N ARG A 39 -9.98 2.95 9.37
CA ARG A 39 -11.14 3.20 8.50
C ARG A 39 -11.52 1.97 7.66
N GLY A 40 -10.95 0.81 7.94
CA GLY A 40 -11.22 -0.44 7.22
C GLY A 40 -10.55 -0.52 5.85
N TRP A 41 -9.57 0.35 5.56
CA TRP A 41 -8.86 0.28 4.29
C TRP A 41 -7.75 -0.77 4.34
N ARG A 42 -7.65 -1.55 3.26
CA ARG A 42 -6.53 -2.46 3.03
C ARG A 42 -5.49 -1.76 2.15
N ILE A 43 -4.28 -1.60 2.68
CA ILE A 43 -3.17 -0.94 1.98
C ILE A 43 -2.23 -2.00 1.38
N VAL A 44 -1.97 -1.91 0.08
CA VAL A 44 -0.99 -2.74 -0.64
C VAL A 44 0.24 -1.89 -0.95
N ARG A 45 1.33 -2.11 -0.21
CA ARG A 45 2.62 -1.43 -0.43
C ARG A 45 3.41 -2.12 -1.54
N VAL A 46 3.96 -1.35 -2.46
CA VAL A 46 4.61 -1.84 -3.69
C VAL A 46 6.01 -1.27 -3.77
N THR A 47 7.03 -2.10 -3.76
CA THR A 47 8.42 -1.68 -3.96
C THR A 47 8.79 -1.72 -5.44
N LYS A 48 9.95 -1.18 -5.79
CA LYS A 48 10.56 -1.39 -7.11
C LYS A 48 10.74 -2.88 -7.40
N ASP A 49 11.17 -3.66 -6.41
CA ASP A 49 11.47 -5.09 -6.61
C ASP A 49 10.20 -5.92 -6.84
N ASP A 50 9.08 -5.56 -6.20
CA ASP A 50 7.76 -6.12 -6.47
C ASP A 50 7.37 -5.96 -7.95
N LEU A 51 7.68 -4.81 -8.55
CA LEU A 51 7.31 -4.51 -9.94
C LEU A 51 8.18 -5.26 -10.96
N TYR A 52 9.47 -5.45 -10.69
CA TYR A 52 10.42 -6.01 -11.67
C TYR A 52 10.74 -7.50 -11.46
N ARG A 53 10.79 -7.98 -10.21
CA ARG A 53 11.20 -9.35 -9.88
C ARG A 53 10.08 -10.20 -9.31
N HIS A 54 9.20 -9.61 -8.49
CA HIS A 54 8.16 -10.34 -7.77
C HIS A 54 6.73 -10.05 -8.25
N ARG A 55 6.56 -9.78 -9.55
CA ARG A 55 5.28 -9.32 -10.11
C ARG A 55 4.11 -10.27 -9.82
N GLU A 56 4.34 -11.58 -9.84
CA GLU A 56 3.28 -12.59 -9.65
C GLU A 56 2.80 -12.62 -8.19
N GLU A 57 3.72 -12.44 -7.26
CA GLU A 57 3.43 -12.30 -5.83
C GLU A 57 2.67 -11.00 -5.55
N LEU A 58 3.10 -9.89 -6.19
CA LEU A 58 2.37 -8.63 -6.15
C LEU A 58 0.94 -8.79 -6.66
N PHE A 59 0.74 -9.38 -7.85
CA PHE A 59 -0.61 -9.60 -8.37
C PHE A 59 -1.45 -10.51 -7.47
N THR A 60 -0.86 -11.51 -6.83
CA THR A 60 -1.55 -12.36 -5.86
C THR A 60 -2.04 -11.56 -4.66
N ARG A 61 -1.17 -10.71 -4.08
CA ARG A 61 -1.52 -9.80 -2.98
C ARG A 61 -2.63 -8.82 -3.38
N ILE A 62 -2.56 -8.26 -4.59
CA ILE A 62 -3.61 -7.37 -5.12
C ILE A 62 -4.95 -8.10 -5.24
N ARG A 63 -4.97 -9.31 -5.83
CA ARG A 63 -6.20 -10.10 -5.97
C ARG A 63 -6.82 -10.45 -4.62
N LEU A 64 -6.01 -10.86 -3.65
CA LEU A 64 -6.47 -11.14 -2.30
C LEU A 64 -7.03 -9.90 -1.62
N ALA A 65 -6.36 -8.76 -1.76
CA ALA A 65 -6.84 -7.49 -1.18
C ALA A 65 -8.19 -7.06 -1.77
N LEU A 66 -8.40 -7.24 -3.07
CA LEU A 66 -9.65 -6.91 -3.76
C LEU A 66 -10.79 -7.90 -3.51
N ALA A 67 -10.46 -9.17 -3.23
CA ALA A 67 -11.44 -10.23 -3.01
C ALA A 67 -11.94 -10.28 -1.56
N ALA A 68 -11.13 -9.83 -0.61
CA ALA A 68 -11.53 -9.73 0.79
C ALA A 68 -12.65 -8.68 0.94
N ARG A 69 -13.87 -9.15 1.17
CA ARG A 69 -15.00 -8.33 1.60
C ARG A 69 -15.23 -8.58 3.08
N ASP A 70 -15.24 -7.52 3.88
CA ASP A 70 -15.78 -7.53 5.24
C ASP A 70 -17.30 -7.29 5.19
#